data_AF-A0A3N7YRN6-F1
#
_entry.id   AF-A0A3N7YRN6-F1
#
_cell.length_a   1.000
_cell.length_b   1.000
_cell.length_c   1.000
_cell.angle_alpha   90.00
_cell.angle_beta   90.00
_cell.angle_gamma   90.00
#
_symmetry.space_group_name_H-M   'P 1'
#
loop_
_entity.id
_entity.type
_entity.pdbx_description
1 polymer ?
#
loop_
_entity_poly.entity_id
_entity_poly.type
_entity_poly.pdbx_seq_one_letter_code
_entity_poly.pdbx_strand_id
1 'polypeptide(L)'
;RERQESLTDLAQQHNAQQRGADQSDVARAIKARNDAIRGTPSGTADEFPELTERDIVMAASAGISLAAERSAHIASGEDVAVTSGRHVGIAVGRSLFASVSNAFSLFVHKAGMTLVAAAGKVRIEARNDGVDVTAKKAIQITSTTDSIHLHAAEEIVLHAGSTEVRISEQGYVVRTAGEHTIFAGSH
;
A
#
# COMPACT_ATOMS: atom_id res chain seq x y z
N ARG A 1 -6.05 17.12 -8.45
CA ARG A 1 -4.80 17.68 -7.94
C ARG A 1 -4.77 17.76 -6.42
N GLU A 2 -5.52 18.68 -5.78
CA GLU A 2 -5.48 18.86 -4.30
C GLU A 2 -5.69 17.57 -3.51
N ARG A 3 -6.61 16.71 -3.96
CA ARG A 3 -6.85 15.41 -3.31
C ARG A 3 -5.69 14.44 -3.44
N GLN A 4 -4.99 14.45 -4.57
CA GLN A 4 -3.81 13.60 -4.76
C GLN A 4 -2.66 14.11 -3.88
N GLU A 5 -2.38 15.42 -3.90
CA GLU A 5 -1.38 16.06 -3.03
C GLU A 5 -1.67 15.78 -1.55
N SER A 6 -2.90 16.01 -1.09
CA SER A 6 -3.30 15.78 0.31
C SER A 6 -3.17 14.31 0.75
N LEU A 7 -3.48 13.34 -0.12
CA LEU A 7 -3.31 11.92 0.20
C LEU A 7 -1.83 11.50 0.20
N THR A 8 -1.01 12.07 -0.69
CA THR A 8 0.44 11.90 -0.69
C THR A 8 1.05 12.42 0.61
N ASP A 9 0.67 13.63 1.04
CA ASP A 9 1.16 14.22 2.29
C ASP A 9 0.82 13.35 3.50
N LEU A 10 -0.41 12.82 3.56
CA LEU A 10 -0.82 11.91 4.64
C LEU A 10 -0.01 10.60 4.61
N ALA A 11 0.20 10.00 3.43
CA ALA A 11 0.99 8.79 3.30
C ALA A 11 2.43 8.99 3.78
N GLN A 12 3.03 10.14 3.47
CA GLN A 12 4.37 10.52 3.92
C GLN A 12 4.44 10.81 5.42
N GLN A 13 3.43 11.48 5.98
CA GLN A 13 3.35 11.70 7.44
C GLN A 13 3.29 10.38 8.22
N HIS A 14 2.71 9.34 7.61
CA HIS A 14 2.63 8.00 8.17
C HIS A 14 3.74 7.05 7.70
N ASN A 15 4.80 7.57 7.07
CA ASN A 15 5.96 6.81 6.56
C ASN A 15 5.61 5.67 5.59
N ALA A 16 4.44 5.68 4.96
CA ALA A 16 4.08 4.71 3.93
C ALA A 16 4.76 5.03 2.59
N GLN A 17 5.22 6.26 2.41
CA GLN A 17 5.90 6.76 1.20
C GLN A 17 7.02 7.73 1.60
N GLN A 18 8.05 7.83 0.75
CA GLN A 18 9.19 8.70 1.00
C GLN A 18 8.81 10.17 0.78
N ARG A 19 9.28 11.06 1.66
CA ARG A 19 9.10 12.50 1.49
C ARG A 19 9.87 12.99 0.26
N GLY A 20 9.17 13.69 -0.63
CA GLY A 20 9.77 14.31 -1.81
C GLY A 20 10.07 13.36 -2.97
N ALA A 21 9.79 12.06 -2.82
CA ALA A 21 9.88 11.04 -3.87
C ALA A 21 8.52 10.31 -4.03
N ASP A 22 8.50 9.22 -4.80
CA ASP A 22 7.33 8.37 -5.07
C ASP A 22 6.16 9.15 -5.68
N GLN A 23 5.02 9.21 -4.97
CA GLN A 23 3.84 9.98 -5.39
C GLN A 23 4.07 11.49 -5.46
N SER A 24 5.15 12.02 -4.85
CA SER A 24 5.50 13.44 -5.00
C SER A 24 5.90 13.76 -6.44
N ASP A 25 6.60 12.85 -7.11
CA ASP A 25 7.04 13.02 -8.49
C ASP A 25 5.83 12.96 -9.42
N VAL A 26 4.94 11.99 -9.21
CA VAL A 26 3.65 11.88 -9.92
C VAL A 26 2.82 13.16 -9.76
N ALA A 27 2.69 13.67 -8.53
CA ALA A 27 1.93 14.90 -8.27
C ALA A 27 2.56 16.12 -8.96
N ARG A 28 3.90 16.21 -9.00
CA ARG A 28 4.64 17.28 -9.68
C ARG A 28 4.47 17.19 -11.20
N ALA A 29 4.57 16.00 -11.78
CA ALA A 29 4.36 15.75 -13.21
C ALA A 29 2.94 16.13 -13.64
N ILE A 30 1.93 15.72 -12.87
CA ILE A 30 0.52 16.09 -13.12
C ILE A 30 0.30 17.59 -12.97
N LYS A 31 0.97 18.25 -12.02
CA LYS A 31 0.92 19.71 -11.88
C LYS A 31 1.48 20.38 -13.14
N ALA A 32 2.68 20.01 -13.58
CA ALA A 32 3.32 20.61 -14.75
C ALA A 32 2.44 20.46 -16.00
N ARG A 33 1.86 19.27 -16.22
CA ARG A 33 0.96 19.04 -17.36
C ARG A 33 -0.35 19.83 -17.25
N ASN A 34 -0.93 19.97 -16.07
CA ASN A 34 -2.11 20.83 -15.88
C ASN A 34 -1.79 22.31 -16.16
N ASP A 35 -0.61 22.78 -15.78
CA ASP A 35 -0.17 24.15 -16.06
C ASP A 35 0.02 24.35 -17.58
N ALA A 36 0.54 23.36 -18.32
CA ALA A 36 0.62 23.37 -19.78
C ALA A 36 -0.75 23.30 -20.48
N ILE A 37 -1.70 22.53 -19.93
CA ILE A 37 -3.08 22.48 -20.43
C ILE A 37 -3.77 23.83 -20.25
N ARG A 38 -3.57 24.50 -19.11
CA ARG A 38 -4.10 25.86 -18.86
C ARG A 38 -3.42 26.90 -19.73
N GLY A 39 -2.14 26.70 -19.99
CA GLY A 39 -1.26 27.55 -20.76
C GLY A 39 -1.06 28.95 -20.19
N THR A 40 -0.48 29.84 -20.99
CA THR A 40 0.01 31.15 -20.52
C THR A 40 -0.85 32.28 -21.07
N PRO A 41 -1.61 33.00 -20.24
CA PRO A 41 -2.40 34.14 -20.71
C PRO A 41 -1.47 35.30 -21.13
N SER A 42 -1.56 35.70 -22.40
CA SER A 42 -0.75 36.73 -23.06
C SER A 42 -1.42 38.12 -23.10
N GLY A 43 -2.67 38.25 -22.63
CA GLY A 43 -3.37 39.54 -22.46
C GLY A 43 -4.00 40.13 -23.72
N THR A 44 -3.99 39.42 -24.85
CA THR A 44 -4.69 39.79 -26.09
C THR A 44 -6.05 39.07 -26.18
N ALA A 45 -7.06 39.72 -26.78
CA ALA A 45 -8.46 39.29 -26.68
C ALA A 45 -8.84 38.08 -27.56
N ASP A 46 -7.99 37.67 -28.51
CA ASP A 46 -8.27 36.64 -29.51
C ASP A 46 -7.38 35.38 -29.38
N GLU A 47 -6.70 35.20 -28.24
CA GLU A 47 -5.80 34.06 -28.06
C GLU A 47 -6.46 32.93 -27.25
N PHE A 48 -6.27 31.68 -27.72
CA PHE A 48 -6.60 30.46 -26.98
C PHE A 48 -5.32 30.01 -26.26
N PRO A 49 -5.08 30.45 -25.02
CA PRO A 49 -3.83 30.17 -24.32
C PRO A 49 -3.66 28.69 -23.96
N GLU A 50 -4.73 27.89 -23.99
CA GLU A 50 -4.75 26.50 -23.56
C GLU A 50 -3.93 25.55 -24.45
N LEU A 51 -3.50 24.41 -23.88
CA LEU A 51 -2.75 23.34 -24.56
C LEU A 51 -1.43 23.82 -25.18
N THR A 52 -0.51 24.33 -24.37
CA THR A 52 0.85 24.70 -24.84
C THR A 52 1.66 23.50 -25.32
N GLU A 53 1.20 22.28 -25.04
CA GLU A 53 1.73 21.01 -25.52
C GLU A 53 0.69 20.23 -26.33
N ARG A 54 1.11 19.15 -27.00
CA ARG A 54 0.24 18.30 -27.84
C ARG A 54 -0.56 17.31 -26.99
N ASP A 55 -1.43 17.83 -26.14
CA ASP A 55 -2.27 17.04 -25.24
C ASP A 55 -3.67 16.75 -25.81
N ILE A 56 -4.26 15.65 -25.35
CA ILE A 56 -5.69 15.37 -25.52
C ILE A 56 -6.34 15.44 -24.14
N VAL A 57 -7.35 16.30 -23.99
CA VAL A 57 -8.10 16.46 -22.74
C VAL A 57 -9.56 16.05 -22.98
N MET A 58 -10.03 15.07 -22.21
CA MET A 58 -11.43 14.64 -22.21
C MET A 58 -12.09 15.06 -20.90
N ALA A 59 -13.09 15.92 -20.96
CA ALA A 59 -13.84 16.41 -19.80
C ALA A 59 -15.34 16.38 -20.07
N ALA A 60 -16.13 16.04 -19.06
CA ALA A 60 -17.59 16.02 -19.13
C ALA A 60 -18.19 16.38 -17.76
N SER A 61 -19.29 17.13 -17.74
CA SER A 61 -20.01 17.49 -16.51
C SER A 61 -20.80 16.34 -15.91
N ALA A 62 -21.30 15.41 -16.74
CA ALA A 62 -22.09 14.26 -16.31
C ALA A 62 -21.25 12.99 -16.16
N GLY A 63 -20.37 12.68 -17.12
CA GLY A 63 -19.52 11.49 -17.04
C GLY A 63 -18.84 11.10 -18.35
N ILE A 64 -17.91 10.15 -18.26
CA ILE A 64 -17.19 9.54 -19.38
C ILE A 64 -17.31 8.03 -19.21
N SER A 65 -17.63 7.30 -20.28
CA SER A 65 -17.68 5.83 -20.29
C SER A 65 -16.77 5.28 -21.38
N LEU A 66 -15.95 4.29 -21.02
CA LEU A 66 -15.01 3.61 -21.91
C LEU A 66 -15.31 2.11 -21.86
N ALA A 67 -15.59 1.48 -23.00
CA ALA A 67 -15.90 0.07 -23.09
C ALA A 67 -15.22 -0.55 -24.32
N ALA A 68 -14.80 -1.79 -24.20
CA ALA A 68 -14.20 -2.56 -25.30
C ALA A 68 -14.61 -4.04 -25.17
N GLU A 69 -14.98 -4.67 -26.28
CA GLU A 69 -15.38 -6.09 -26.29
C GLU A 69 -14.19 -7.04 -26.15
N ARG A 70 -13.02 -6.64 -26.66
CA ARG A 70 -11.82 -7.48 -26.70
C ARG A 70 -10.78 -7.07 -25.68
N SER A 71 -10.30 -5.83 -25.74
CA SER A 71 -9.21 -5.35 -24.89
C SER A 71 -9.19 -3.83 -24.74
N ALA A 72 -8.64 -3.39 -23.61
CA ALA A 72 -8.22 -2.02 -23.37
C ALA A 72 -6.74 -2.04 -22.93
N HIS A 73 -5.94 -1.09 -23.39
CA HIS A 73 -4.53 -0.97 -23.05
C HIS A 73 -4.21 0.49 -22.72
N ILE A 74 -3.63 0.74 -21.55
CA ILE A 74 -3.17 2.05 -21.09
C ILE A 74 -1.68 1.93 -20.85
N ALA A 75 -0.90 2.73 -21.56
CA ALA A 75 0.55 2.78 -21.41
C ALA A 75 1.01 4.24 -21.36
N SER A 76 1.99 4.49 -20.50
CA SER A 76 2.68 5.78 -20.36
C SER A 76 4.18 5.49 -20.28
N GLY A 77 5.01 6.35 -20.88
CA GLY A 77 6.46 6.30 -20.69
C GLY A 77 6.90 6.86 -19.33
N GLU A 78 5.99 7.54 -18.65
CA GLU A 78 6.17 8.14 -17.33
C GLU A 78 5.07 7.62 -16.40
N ASP A 79 4.22 8.51 -15.88
CA ASP A 79 3.26 8.17 -14.84
C ASP A 79 1.86 7.84 -15.38
N VAL A 80 1.13 7.01 -14.62
CA VAL A 80 -0.33 6.85 -14.71
C VAL A 80 -0.92 7.13 -13.34
N ALA A 81 -1.82 8.12 -13.27
CA ALA A 81 -2.51 8.46 -12.02
C ALA A 81 -4.02 8.36 -12.17
N VAL A 82 -4.65 7.72 -11.17
CA VAL A 82 -6.11 7.56 -11.08
C VAL A 82 -6.57 8.21 -9.78
N THR A 83 -7.29 9.33 -9.88
CA THR A 83 -7.81 10.06 -8.71
C THR A 83 -9.33 10.05 -8.73
N SER A 84 -9.96 9.69 -7.61
CA SER A 84 -11.42 9.74 -7.42
C SER A 84 -11.79 10.54 -6.18
N GLY A 85 -12.91 11.26 -6.24
CA GLY A 85 -13.46 11.97 -5.08
C GLY A 85 -14.17 11.06 -4.07
N ARG A 86 -14.54 9.84 -4.48
CA ARG A 86 -15.31 8.88 -3.66
C ARG A 86 -14.61 7.52 -3.59
N HIS A 87 -14.76 6.70 -4.63
CA HIS A 87 -14.25 5.33 -4.68
C HIS A 87 -13.59 5.05 -6.03
N VAL A 88 -12.59 4.18 -6.02
CA VAL A 88 -12.11 3.47 -7.20
C VAL A 88 -12.53 2.01 -7.01
N GLY A 89 -13.32 1.49 -7.93
CA GLY A 89 -13.74 0.09 -7.94
C GLY A 89 -12.99 -0.68 -9.03
N ILE A 90 -12.43 -1.82 -8.68
CA ILE A 90 -11.77 -2.73 -9.64
C ILE A 90 -12.42 -4.10 -9.48
N ALA A 91 -13.06 -4.58 -10.55
CA ALA A 91 -13.66 -5.91 -10.61
C ALA A 91 -13.05 -6.66 -11.79
N VAL A 92 -12.50 -7.86 -11.53
CA VAL A 92 -11.78 -8.64 -12.53
C VAL A 92 -12.34 -10.06 -12.57
N GLY A 93 -12.70 -10.54 -13.77
CA GLY A 93 -13.37 -11.84 -13.93
C GLY A 93 -12.47 -13.07 -13.72
N ARG A 94 -11.14 -12.90 -13.72
CA ARG A 94 -10.19 -14.02 -13.57
C ARG A 94 -9.04 -13.71 -12.62
N SER A 95 -8.12 -12.84 -13.01
CA SER A 95 -6.89 -12.59 -12.25
C SER A 95 -6.45 -11.13 -12.37
N LEU A 96 -6.06 -10.54 -11.25
CA LEU A 96 -5.40 -9.25 -11.19
C LEU A 96 -3.91 -9.49 -10.95
N PHE A 97 -3.06 -9.04 -11.88
CA PHE A 97 -1.62 -9.13 -11.76
C PHE A 97 -1.02 -7.73 -11.62
N ALA A 98 -0.06 -7.57 -10.72
CA ALA A 98 0.72 -6.36 -10.54
C ALA A 98 2.19 -6.73 -10.40
N SER A 99 3.03 -6.18 -11.29
CA SER A 99 4.47 -6.35 -11.28
C SER A 99 5.11 -4.97 -11.17
N VAL A 100 5.89 -4.74 -10.11
CA VAL A 100 6.47 -3.43 -9.80
C VAL A 100 7.98 -3.58 -9.62
N SER A 101 8.76 -2.72 -10.26
CA SER A 101 10.23 -2.80 -10.27
C SER A 101 10.89 -2.27 -9.01
N ASN A 102 10.29 -1.26 -8.37
CA ASN A 102 10.88 -0.57 -7.22
C ASN A 102 10.10 -0.84 -5.93
N ALA A 103 8.90 -0.27 -5.77
CA ALA A 103 8.14 -0.36 -4.53
C ALA A 103 6.63 -0.51 -4.75
N PHE A 104 5.99 -1.41 -3.99
CA PHE A 104 4.54 -1.53 -3.91
C PHE A 104 4.05 -1.07 -2.54
N SER A 105 3.53 0.16 -2.46
CA SER A 105 3.06 0.78 -1.22
C SER A 105 1.55 1.04 -1.25
N LEU A 106 0.87 0.67 -0.16
CA LEU A 106 -0.55 0.90 0.05
C LEU A 106 -0.75 1.65 1.37
N PHE A 107 -1.50 2.75 1.32
CA PHE A 107 -1.81 3.58 2.49
C PHE A 107 -3.31 3.81 2.64
N VAL A 108 -3.82 3.61 3.87
CA VAL A 108 -5.22 3.91 4.21
C VAL A 108 -5.26 4.76 5.46
N HIS A 109 -5.86 5.96 5.35
CA HIS A 109 -5.86 6.93 6.44
C HIS A 109 -6.90 6.65 7.55
N LYS A 110 -8.08 6.08 7.22
CA LYS A 110 -9.21 5.99 8.17
C LYS A 110 -9.76 4.58 8.39
N ALA A 111 -10.23 3.92 7.34
CA ALA A 111 -11.07 2.73 7.46
C ALA A 111 -10.29 1.39 7.61
N GLY A 112 -8.97 1.43 7.59
CA GLY A 112 -8.12 0.24 7.67
C GLY A 112 -7.99 -0.52 6.33
N MET A 113 -7.30 -1.66 6.37
CA MET A 113 -7.02 -2.50 5.21
C MET A 113 -7.52 -3.93 5.48
N THR A 114 -8.05 -4.58 4.45
CA THR A 114 -8.57 -5.96 4.53
C THR A 114 -8.10 -6.73 3.31
N LEU A 115 -7.43 -7.86 3.54
CA LEU A 115 -7.00 -8.79 2.50
C LEU A 115 -7.59 -10.17 2.82
N VAL A 116 -8.49 -10.65 1.97
CA VAL A 116 -9.24 -11.89 2.20
C VAL A 116 -9.17 -12.76 0.95
N ALA A 117 -8.81 -14.03 1.13
CA ALA A 117 -8.99 -15.07 0.13
C ALA A 117 -10.12 -16.00 0.59
N ALA A 118 -11.22 -16.06 -0.16
CA ALA A 118 -12.34 -16.97 0.15
C ALA A 118 -11.95 -18.45 -0.04
N ALA A 119 -11.04 -18.70 -0.97
CA ALA A 119 -10.42 -20.00 -1.20
C ALA A 119 -8.98 -19.80 -1.66
N GLY A 120 -8.13 -20.80 -1.39
CA GLY A 120 -6.70 -20.72 -1.68
C GLY A 120 -5.90 -20.00 -0.60
N LYS A 121 -4.58 -20.04 -0.73
CA LYS A 121 -3.63 -19.50 0.26
C LYS A 121 -3.39 -18.01 0.07
N VAL A 122 -3.27 -17.28 1.18
CA VAL A 122 -2.60 -15.98 1.21
C VAL A 122 -1.11 -16.24 1.48
N ARG A 123 -0.23 -15.63 0.70
CA ARG A 123 1.22 -15.78 0.82
C ARG A 123 1.86 -14.40 0.84
N ILE A 124 2.66 -14.15 1.88
CA ILE A 124 3.45 -12.94 2.07
C ILE A 124 4.90 -13.41 2.26
N GLU A 125 5.80 -12.98 1.39
CA GLU A 125 7.20 -13.40 1.38
C GLU A 125 8.10 -12.18 1.16
N ALA A 126 9.11 -11.99 2.01
CA ALA A 126 10.26 -11.15 1.74
C ALA A 126 11.48 -12.08 1.57
N ARG A 127 12.09 -12.09 0.39
CA ARG A 127 13.10 -13.11 0.02
C ARG A 127 14.52 -12.72 0.37
N ASN A 128 14.79 -11.43 0.37
CA ASN A 128 16.10 -10.85 0.63
C ASN A 128 16.04 -9.79 1.74
N ASP A 129 14.95 -9.74 2.50
CA ASP A 129 14.68 -8.77 3.57
C ASP A 129 13.65 -9.35 4.57
N GLY A 130 13.30 -8.59 5.60
CA GLY A 130 12.34 -8.97 6.64
C GLY A 130 10.88 -8.65 6.33
N VAL A 131 10.00 -9.11 7.22
CA VAL A 131 8.58 -8.75 7.25
C VAL A 131 8.27 -8.14 8.62
N ASP A 132 7.90 -6.86 8.64
CA ASP A 132 7.45 -6.18 9.85
C ASP A 132 5.92 -6.16 9.95
N VAL A 133 5.40 -6.62 11.09
CA VAL A 133 3.97 -6.55 11.41
C VAL A 133 3.82 -5.82 12.74
N THR A 134 3.36 -4.57 12.69
CA THR A 134 3.19 -3.72 13.88
C THR A 134 1.74 -3.29 14.03
N ALA A 135 1.20 -3.40 15.25
CA ALA A 135 -0.12 -2.87 15.60
C ALA A 135 -0.05 -2.11 16.93
N LYS A 136 -0.71 -0.95 17.00
CA LYS A 136 -0.82 -0.18 18.26
C LYS A 136 -1.65 -0.89 19.34
N LYS A 137 -2.56 -1.77 18.93
CA LYS A 137 -3.42 -2.56 19.81
C LYS A 137 -2.91 -3.99 19.86
N ALA A 138 -3.72 -4.94 19.41
CA ALA A 138 -3.37 -6.35 19.42
C ALA A 138 -3.03 -6.85 18.01
N ILE A 139 -2.16 -7.86 17.96
CA ILE A 139 -1.98 -8.75 16.82
C ILE A 139 -2.61 -10.10 17.22
N GLN A 140 -3.47 -10.64 16.38
CA GLN A 140 -4.09 -11.96 16.57
C GLN A 140 -3.67 -12.87 15.42
N ILE A 141 -3.05 -14.00 15.77
CA ILE A 141 -2.69 -15.07 14.82
C ILE A 141 -3.46 -16.30 15.27
N THR A 142 -4.33 -16.82 14.41
CA THR A 142 -5.24 -17.92 14.77
C THR A 142 -5.35 -18.88 13.60
N SER A 143 -5.11 -20.17 13.88
CA SER A 143 -5.54 -21.28 13.03
C SER A 143 -6.76 -21.92 13.69
N THR A 144 -7.87 -22.03 12.96
CA THR A 144 -9.15 -22.52 13.53
C THR A 144 -9.30 -24.03 13.47
N THR A 145 -8.56 -24.68 12.58
CA THR A 145 -8.73 -26.12 12.29
C THR A 145 -7.40 -26.89 12.36
N ASP A 146 -6.27 -26.20 12.26
CA ASP A 146 -4.95 -26.82 12.13
C ASP A 146 -3.93 -26.09 13.04
N SER A 147 -2.66 -26.09 12.66
CA SER A 147 -1.55 -25.57 13.45
C SER A 147 -1.12 -24.13 13.11
N ILE A 148 -0.32 -23.55 14.00
CA ILE A 148 0.53 -22.39 13.74
C ILE A 148 1.98 -22.85 13.80
N HIS A 149 2.74 -22.61 12.74
CA HIS A 149 4.16 -22.96 12.64
C HIS A 149 5.02 -21.69 12.66
N LEU A 150 5.88 -21.59 13.67
CA LEU A 150 6.90 -20.55 13.77
C LEU A 150 8.26 -21.23 13.63
N HIS A 151 8.98 -20.87 12.58
CA HIS A 151 10.31 -21.40 12.28
C HIS A 151 11.28 -20.24 12.14
N ALA A 152 12.41 -20.34 12.81
CA ALA A 152 13.52 -19.41 12.69
C ALA A 152 14.82 -20.21 12.61
N ALA A 153 15.78 -19.73 11.82
CA ALA A 153 17.10 -20.35 11.73
C ALA A 153 17.97 -20.04 12.96
N GLU A 154 17.81 -18.85 13.55
CA GLU A 154 18.63 -18.41 14.69
C GLU A 154 17.85 -18.48 16.01
N GLU A 155 16.76 -17.71 16.15
CA GLU A 155 15.97 -17.69 17.38
C GLU A 155 14.51 -17.26 17.19
N ILE A 156 13.67 -17.65 18.14
CA ILE A 156 12.32 -17.10 18.37
C ILE A 156 12.32 -16.43 19.74
N VAL A 157 11.95 -15.15 19.80
CA VAL A 157 11.92 -14.37 21.03
C VAL A 157 10.54 -13.77 21.25
N LEU A 158 9.97 -14.00 22.43
CA LEU A 158 8.67 -13.49 22.85
C LEU A 158 8.87 -12.59 24.07
N HIS A 159 8.44 -11.33 23.96
CA HIS A 159 8.54 -10.36 25.05
C HIS A 159 7.15 -9.92 25.54
N ALA A 160 6.99 -9.85 26.85
CA ALA A 160 5.83 -9.27 27.51
C ALA A 160 6.24 -8.57 28.81
N GLY A 161 6.26 -7.24 28.82
CA GLY A 161 6.75 -6.46 29.96
C GLY A 161 8.19 -6.83 30.31
N SER A 162 8.44 -7.25 31.56
CA SER A 162 9.73 -7.73 32.05
C SER A 162 9.96 -9.24 31.85
N THR A 163 9.10 -9.91 31.09
CA THR A 163 9.21 -11.35 30.80
C THR A 163 9.69 -11.58 29.36
N GLU A 164 10.66 -12.47 29.20
CA GLU A 164 11.18 -12.95 27.92
C GLU A 164 11.12 -14.48 27.89
N VAL A 165 10.67 -15.02 26.76
CA VAL A 165 10.83 -16.42 26.39
C VAL A 165 11.65 -16.49 25.10
N ARG A 166 12.78 -17.18 25.12
CA ARG A 166 13.68 -17.36 23.97
C ARG A 166 13.85 -18.84 23.64
N ILE A 167 13.73 -19.19 22.37
CA ILE A 167 14.01 -20.51 21.79
C ILE A 167 15.13 -20.34 20.76
N SER A 168 16.24 -21.06 20.92
CA SER A 168 17.38 -21.06 19.98
C SER A 168 18.12 -22.39 20.02
N GLU A 169 19.23 -22.52 19.28
CA GLU A 169 20.11 -23.70 19.35
C GLU A 169 20.64 -24.00 20.76
N GLN A 170 20.69 -22.99 21.64
CA GLN A 170 21.13 -23.13 23.03
C GLN A 170 20.04 -23.73 23.94
N GLY A 171 18.82 -23.91 23.42
CA GLY A 171 17.68 -24.48 24.12
C GLY A 171 16.55 -23.47 24.37
N TYR A 172 15.84 -23.66 25.47
CA TYR A 172 14.69 -22.86 25.89
C TYR A 172 15.01 -22.08 27.17
N VAL A 173 14.88 -20.76 27.12
CA VAL A 173 15.20 -19.85 28.24
C VAL A 173 14.02 -18.96 28.58
N VAL A 174 13.68 -18.90 29.86
CA VAL A 174 12.69 -17.97 30.42
C VAL A 174 13.39 -17.01 31.37
N ARG A 175 13.25 -15.71 31.15
CA ARG A 175 13.70 -14.66 32.06
C ARG A 175 12.50 -13.85 32.50
N THR A 176 12.26 -13.78 33.81
CA THR A 176 11.16 -12.98 34.36
C THR A 176 11.52 -12.42 35.73
N ALA A 177 11.04 -11.20 36.02
CA ALA A 177 11.09 -10.61 37.36
C ALA A 177 9.86 -10.98 38.21
N GLY A 178 8.84 -11.60 37.60
CA GLY A 178 7.64 -12.07 38.28
C GLY A 178 7.73 -13.53 38.72
N GLU A 179 6.59 -14.09 39.12
CA GLU A 179 6.46 -15.51 39.44
C GLU A 179 6.51 -16.35 38.15
N HIS A 180 7.21 -17.48 38.20
CA HIS A 180 7.19 -18.51 37.16
C HIS A 180 6.48 -19.76 37.70
N THR A 181 5.19 -19.88 37.39
CA THR A 181 4.36 -21.01 37.82
C THR A 181 4.21 -22.02 36.68
N ILE A 182 4.54 -23.28 36.96
CA ILE A 182 4.34 -24.39 36.01
C ILE A 182 3.29 -25.33 36.61
N PHE A 183 2.22 -25.57 35.86
CA PHE A 183 1.23 -26.59 36.18
C PHE A 183 1.47 -27.81 35.30
N ALA A 184 1.59 -29.00 35.89
CA ALA A 184 1.73 -30.25 35.16
C ALA A 184 0.68 -31.26 35.65
N GLY A 185 -0.09 -31.84 34.72
CA GLY A 185 -1.09 -32.88 35.02
C GLY A 185 -0.52 -34.29 35.09
N SER A 186 0.66 -34.52 34.49
CA SER A 186 1.45 -35.75 34.54
C SER A 186 2.88 -35.42 34.15
N HIS A 187 3.85 -36.06 34.80
CA HIS A 187 5.30 -35.88 34.58
C HIS A 187 5.90 -37.14 33.97
#